data_AF-A0A495QWX2-F1
#
_entry.id   AF-A0A495QWX2-F1
#
_cell.length_a   1.000
_cell.length_b   1.000
_cell.length_c   1.000
_cell.angle_alpha   90.00
_cell.angle_beta   90.00
_cell.angle_gamma   90.00
#
_symmetry.space_group_name_H-M   'P 1'
#
loop_
_entity.id
_entity.type
_entity.pdbx_description
1 polymer ?
#
loop_
_entity_poly.entity_id
_entity_poly.type
_entity_poly.pdbx_seq_one_letter_code
_entity_poly.pdbx_strand_id
1 'polypeptide(L)'
;MLSGQSNVFHQELTLVPTDTVNPLTGHIRFDADACCVDGPCAGNTTWDGALVWGRDDKHVAVGNTTHTWTGGNQAGAKNVLHLSPKITAYATLPPLVNEQMPSRGWTALDAEIRYDGIVGAQPGCVFTKYRPTWTFNSKKVSAAAAHAWLIRSTLPNHPGSKQHNAPMYYLAPRDRADNPGRTPDDNRDVICLSGWAKKNAHPETASLPEINSKDVPSCDEFAFAASYNSSGMPAAYGGLNSVSSGDQCLKTYATRKVRGEWHLYNDERKQAPTFRELCGRSAMSNWIKGTSMGGAFSSGFSGKYRLLNRDPYWVSTPGFEHCNASTRPVRCTMSMSS
;
A
#
# COMPACT_ATOMS: atom_id res chain seq x y z
N MET A 1 0.88 -12.36 2.72
CA MET A 1 0.51 -11.27 3.65
C MET A 1 0.37 -11.90 5.02
N LEU A 2 1.07 -11.39 6.03
CA LEU A 2 0.92 -11.90 7.39
C LEU A 2 -0.47 -11.54 7.92
N SER A 3 -1.06 -12.42 8.75
CA SER A 3 -2.39 -12.16 9.32
C SER A 3 -2.34 -10.91 10.19
N GLY A 4 -3.26 -9.97 9.94
CA GLY A 4 -3.32 -8.70 10.66
C GLY A 4 -3.65 -8.84 12.16
N GLN A 5 -3.89 -10.06 12.65
CA GLN A 5 -4.17 -10.39 14.06
C GLN A 5 -3.37 -11.60 14.55
N SER A 6 -2.32 -12.01 13.82
CA SER A 6 -1.47 -13.12 14.24
C SER A 6 -0.12 -12.58 14.69
N ASN A 7 0.44 -13.19 15.72
CA ASN A 7 1.84 -13.07 16.10
C ASN A 7 2.71 -14.17 15.49
N VAL A 8 2.12 -15.04 14.65
CA VAL A 8 2.77 -16.15 13.98
C VAL A 8 3.05 -15.80 12.52
N PHE A 9 4.24 -16.17 12.06
CA PHE A 9 4.60 -16.15 10.64
C PHE A 9 5.36 -17.41 10.24
N HIS A 10 5.36 -17.69 8.95
CA HIS A 10 6.02 -18.87 8.38
C HIS A 10 7.17 -18.42 7.48
N GLN A 11 8.31 -19.09 7.64
CA GLN A 11 9.49 -18.94 6.80
C GLN A 11 9.77 -20.28 6.13
N GLU A 12 9.94 -20.26 4.81
CA GLU A 12 10.43 -21.39 4.02
C GLU A 12 11.87 -21.11 3.60
N LEU A 13 12.74 -22.10 3.79
CA LEU A 13 14.11 -22.12 3.30
C LEU A 13 14.25 -23.28 2.30
N THR A 14 14.72 -23.00 1.10
CA THR A 14 14.97 -24.02 0.08
C THR A 14 16.47 -24.15 -0.15
N LEU A 15 17.00 -25.35 0.08
CA LEU A 15 18.40 -25.69 -0.21
C LEU A 15 18.45 -26.42 -1.55
N VAL A 16 19.11 -25.79 -2.53
CA VAL A 16 19.26 -26.32 -3.88
C VAL A 16 20.75 -26.47 -4.19
N PRO A 17 21.24 -27.69 -4.44
CA PRO A 17 22.59 -27.90 -4.97
C PRO A 17 22.74 -27.23 -6.33
N THR A 18 23.72 -26.35 -6.46
CA THR A 18 24.04 -25.67 -7.72
C THR A 18 25.19 -26.33 -8.48
N ASP A 19 25.98 -27.16 -7.78
CA ASP A 19 27.14 -27.90 -8.31
C ASP A 19 27.23 -29.30 -7.69
N THR A 20 28.06 -30.17 -8.29
CA THR A 20 28.35 -31.50 -7.73
C THR A 20 29.30 -31.39 -6.54
N VAL A 21 29.06 -32.23 -5.52
CA VAL A 21 29.98 -32.39 -4.38
C VAL A 21 31.32 -32.93 -4.90
N ASN A 22 32.43 -32.31 -4.48
CA ASN A 22 33.78 -32.71 -4.90
C ASN A 22 33.97 -34.23 -4.68
N PRO A 23 34.46 -34.99 -5.67
CA PRO A 23 34.69 -36.42 -5.55
C PRO A 23 35.55 -36.86 -4.36
N LEU A 24 36.44 -35.98 -3.87
CA LEU A 24 37.29 -36.19 -2.71
C LEU A 24 36.57 -35.94 -1.37
N THR A 25 35.41 -35.30 -1.38
CA THR A 25 34.53 -35.13 -0.22
C THR A 25 33.56 -36.31 -0.18
N GLY A 26 33.48 -37.02 0.95
CA GLY A 26 32.57 -38.15 1.11
C GLY A 26 31.10 -37.73 1.07
N HIS A 27 30.73 -36.80 1.95
CA HIS A 27 29.41 -36.16 1.96
C HIS A 27 29.52 -34.76 2.57
N ILE A 28 28.55 -33.90 2.23
CA ILE A 28 28.35 -32.59 2.85
C ILE A 28 27.03 -32.61 3.59
N ARG A 29 27.05 -32.29 4.88
CA ARG A 29 25.85 -32.03 5.69
C ARG A 29 25.68 -30.54 5.88
N PHE A 30 24.44 -30.04 5.80
CA PHE A 30 24.11 -28.68 6.23
C PHE A 30 23.29 -28.69 7.52
N ASP A 31 23.70 -27.85 8.46
CA ASP A 31 22.85 -27.39 9.57
C ASP A 31 22.34 -26.00 9.19
N ALA A 32 21.02 -25.84 9.15
CA ALA A 32 20.39 -24.59 8.78
C ALA A 32 19.48 -24.13 9.92
N ASP A 33 19.81 -22.98 10.49
CA ASP A 33 19.07 -22.32 11.55
C ASP A 33 18.24 -21.19 10.96
N ALA A 34 16.92 -21.22 11.14
CA ALA A 34 16.07 -20.08 10.87
C ALA A 34 16.09 -19.13 12.07
N CYS A 35 17.09 -18.25 12.14
CA CYS A 35 17.19 -17.26 13.21
C CYS A 35 16.53 -15.92 12.81
N CYS A 36 16.28 -15.08 13.82
CA CYS A 36 16.11 -13.64 13.63
C CYS A 36 17.23 -12.90 14.35
N VAL A 37 17.69 -11.77 13.79
CA VAL A 37 18.79 -10.98 14.38
C VAL A 37 18.32 -10.29 15.66
N ASP A 38 17.10 -9.75 15.63
CA ASP A 38 16.60 -8.80 16.62
C ASP A 38 15.29 -9.30 17.23
N GLY A 39 15.36 -9.85 18.45
CA GLY A 39 14.18 -10.12 19.29
C GLY A 39 13.84 -11.60 19.49
N PRO A 40 12.87 -11.90 20.40
CA PRO A 40 12.52 -13.25 20.80
C PRO A 40 11.59 -13.91 19.77
N CYS A 41 12.10 -14.17 18.57
CA CYS A 41 11.48 -15.11 17.65
C CYS A 41 12.03 -16.50 17.97
N ALA A 42 11.12 -17.45 18.16
CA ALA A 42 11.45 -18.85 18.34
C ALA A 42 10.67 -19.66 17.31
N GLY A 43 11.35 -20.63 16.70
CA GLY A 43 10.77 -21.53 15.73
C GLY A 43 11.67 -22.73 15.53
N ASN A 44 11.06 -23.91 15.40
CA ASN A 44 11.78 -25.11 15.01
C ASN A 44 11.55 -25.31 13.50
N THR A 45 12.63 -25.58 12.77
CA THR A 45 12.56 -25.88 11.34
C THR A 45 12.27 -27.37 11.15
N THR A 46 11.18 -27.67 10.46
CA THR A 46 10.89 -29.03 9.98
C THR A 46 11.34 -29.15 8.53
N TRP A 47 12.14 -30.17 8.23
CA TRP A 47 12.71 -30.39 6.90
C TRP A 47 11.99 -31.50 6.15
N ASP A 48 11.68 -31.22 4.89
CA ASP A 48 11.37 -32.20 3.85
C ASP A 48 12.60 -32.37 2.95
N GLY A 49 13.05 -33.62 2.77
CA GLY A 49 14.34 -33.93 2.15
C GLY A 49 15.50 -34.08 3.15
N ALA A 50 16.56 -34.78 2.72
CA ALA A 50 17.74 -34.98 3.54
C ALA A 50 18.58 -33.70 3.61
N LEU A 51 19.30 -33.51 4.72
CA LEU A 51 20.27 -32.42 4.86
C LEU A 51 21.70 -32.88 4.60
N VAL A 52 21.85 -33.94 3.80
CA VAL A 52 23.14 -34.57 3.49
C VAL A 52 23.19 -34.87 2.01
N TRP A 53 24.20 -34.34 1.33
CA TRP A 53 24.44 -34.54 -0.10
C TRP A 53 25.72 -35.34 -0.31
N GLY A 54 25.60 -36.39 -1.11
CA GLY A 54 26.74 -37.18 -1.59
C GLY A 54 27.22 -36.72 -2.97
N ARG A 55 28.13 -37.49 -3.56
CA ARG A 55 28.56 -37.30 -4.95
C ARG A 55 27.35 -37.43 -5.88
N ASP A 56 27.24 -36.50 -6.83
CA ASP A 56 26.20 -36.44 -7.87
C ASP A 56 24.75 -36.29 -7.36
N ASP A 57 24.54 -36.14 -6.05
CA ASP A 57 23.24 -35.92 -5.45
C ASP A 57 22.79 -34.47 -5.67
N LYS A 58 21.58 -34.32 -6.21
CA LYS A 58 20.96 -33.04 -6.57
C LYS A 58 19.58 -32.85 -5.95
N HIS A 59 19.21 -33.64 -4.94
CA HIS A 59 17.92 -33.46 -4.30
C HIS A 59 17.82 -32.08 -3.64
N VAL A 60 16.59 -31.59 -3.54
CA VAL A 60 16.24 -30.33 -2.87
C VAL A 60 15.78 -30.66 -1.46
N ALA A 61 16.20 -29.84 -0.49
CA ALA A 61 15.65 -29.88 0.87
C ALA A 61 14.87 -28.59 1.15
N VAL A 62 13.69 -28.72 1.74
CA VAL A 62 12.79 -27.61 2.06
C VAL A 62 12.55 -27.57 3.57
N GLY A 63 12.99 -26.50 4.21
CA GLY A 63 12.87 -26.26 5.64
C GLY A 63 11.74 -25.27 5.92
N ASN A 64 10.74 -25.70 6.66
CA ASN A 64 9.62 -24.84 7.08
C ASN A 64 9.75 -24.50 8.56
N THR A 65 9.79 -23.20 8.87
CA THR A 65 9.85 -22.70 10.24
C THR A 65 8.61 -21.89 10.55
N THR A 66 7.94 -22.25 11.64
CA THR A 66 6.89 -21.42 12.22
C THR A 66 7.48 -20.61 13.35
N HIS A 67 7.49 -19.29 13.16
CA HIS A 67 7.99 -18.35 14.15
C HIS A 67 6.83 -17.77 14.93
N THR A 68 6.98 -17.74 16.26
CA THR A 68 6.07 -17.01 17.14
C THR A 68 6.79 -15.79 17.69
N TRP A 69 6.23 -14.61 17.46
CA TRP A 69 6.71 -13.40 18.11
C TRP A 69 6.06 -13.25 19.48
N THR A 70 6.91 -13.09 20.50
CA THR A 70 6.49 -12.89 21.90
C THR A 70 6.65 -11.44 22.36
N GLY A 71 7.25 -10.58 21.53
CA GLY A 71 7.79 -9.28 21.91
C GLY A 71 6.83 -8.09 21.95
N GLY A 72 5.50 -8.27 22.01
CA GLY A 72 4.63 -7.10 22.11
C GLY A 72 3.12 -7.36 22.09
N ASN A 73 2.62 -7.85 23.22
CA ASN A 73 1.22 -7.63 23.63
C ASN A 73 1.00 -6.24 24.25
N GLN A 74 1.92 -5.29 24.05
CA GLN A 74 1.82 -3.94 24.60
C GLN A 74 1.19 -3.01 23.58
N ALA A 75 0.07 -2.38 23.98
CA ALA A 75 -0.58 -1.34 23.19
C ALA A 75 0.41 -0.21 22.86
N GLY A 76 0.43 0.25 21.61
CA GLY A 76 1.34 1.30 21.15
C GLY A 76 2.79 0.86 20.88
N ALA A 77 3.17 -0.39 21.18
CA ALA A 77 4.50 -0.89 20.85
C ALA A 77 4.67 -1.12 19.34
N LYS A 78 5.89 -0.91 18.85
CA LYS A 78 6.32 -1.18 17.47
C LYS A 78 7.71 -1.80 17.49
N ASN A 79 7.87 -2.97 16.88
CA ASN A 79 9.14 -3.65 16.73
C ASN A 79 9.35 -4.08 15.27
N VAL A 80 10.61 -4.20 14.88
CA VAL A 80 11.01 -4.68 13.56
C VAL A 80 11.81 -5.96 13.76
N LEU A 81 11.47 -6.99 12.98
CA LEU A 81 12.09 -8.30 12.99
C LEU A 81 12.80 -8.52 11.66
N HIS A 82 14.08 -8.88 11.74
CA HIS A 82 14.91 -9.23 10.60
C HIS A 82 15.13 -10.74 10.57
N LEU A 83 14.66 -11.41 9.52
CA LEU A 83 14.97 -12.83 9.31
C LEU A 83 16.44 -12.95 8.94
N SER A 84 17.16 -13.80 9.65
CA SER A 84 18.57 -14.04 9.40
C SER A 84 18.90 -15.53 9.49
N PRO A 85 18.58 -16.30 8.44
CA PRO A 85 18.96 -17.68 8.40
C PRO A 85 20.48 -17.81 8.42
N LYS A 86 20.96 -18.86 9.08
CA LYS A 86 22.38 -19.22 9.18
C LYS A 86 22.54 -20.66 8.71
N ILE A 87 23.53 -20.91 7.88
CA ILE A 87 23.90 -22.25 7.42
C ILE A 87 25.33 -22.54 7.86
N THR A 88 25.52 -23.69 8.48
CA THR A 88 26.82 -24.28 8.80
C THR A 88 26.97 -25.56 8.02
N ALA A 89 28.07 -25.70 7.28
CA ALA A 89 28.34 -26.92 6.51
C ALA A 89 29.35 -27.80 7.25
N TYR A 90 29.20 -29.11 7.12
CA TYR A 90 30.14 -30.10 7.60
C TYR A 90 30.52 -31.00 6.44
N ALA A 91 31.82 -31.09 6.16
CA ALA A 91 32.34 -31.96 5.13
C ALA A 91 33.02 -33.16 5.78
N THR A 92 32.73 -34.36 5.31
CA THR A 92 33.49 -35.55 5.68
C THR A 92 34.58 -35.79 4.63
N LEU A 93 35.83 -35.63 5.04
CA LEU A 93 37.00 -35.82 4.19
C LEU A 93 37.69 -37.15 4.52
N PRO A 94 38.22 -37.91 3.55
CA PRO A 94 39.09 -39.06 3.82
C PRO A 94 40.33 -38.62 4.63
N PRO A 95 40.75 -39.36 5.69
CA PRO A 95 40.23 -40.64 6.18
C PRO A 95 39.18 -40.50 7.30
N LEU A 96 38.00 -39.95 7.00
CA LEU A 96 36.83 -39.77 7.89
C LEU A 96 36.97 -38.66 8.94
N VAL A 97 37.58 -37.53 8.56
CA VAL A 97 37.57 -36.32 9.38
C VAL A 97 36.33 -35.50 9.06
N ASN A 98 35.52 -35.21 10.07
CA ASN A 98 34.43 -34.24 9.95
C ASN A 98 34.99 -32.83 10.17
N GLU A 99 35.02 -32.04 9.11
CA GLU A 99 35.48 -30.65 9.16
C GLU A 99 34.26 -29.73 9.13
N GLN A 100 34.16 -28.86 10.14
CA GLN A 100 33.18 -27.79 10.17
C GLN A 100 33.68 -26.63 9.30
N MET A 101 32.90 -26.27 8.30
CA MET A 101 33.15 -25.09 7.48
C MET A 101 32.67 -23.82 8.19
N PRO A 102 33.24 -22.64 7.87
CA PRO A 102 32.75 -21.37 8.40
C PRO A 102 31.26 -21.19 8.11
N SER A 103 30.48 -20.89 9.16
CA SER A 103 29.05 -20.62 9.01
C SER A 103 28.81 -19.36 8.18
N ARG A 104 27.81 -19.39 7.32
CA ARG A 104 27.34 -18.22 6.56
C ARG A 104 25.96 -17.82 7.04
N GLY A 105 25.77 -16.54 7.30
CA GLY A 105 24.48 -15.94 7.63
C GLY A 105 24.00 -15.03 6.50
N TRP A 106 22.70 -14.91 6.35
CA TRP A 106 22.06 -13.95 5.47
C TRP A 106 21.10 -13.09 6.28
N THR A 107 20.73 -11.92 5.76
CA THR A 107 19.64 -11.13 6.32
C THR A 107 18.65 -10.83 5.22
N ALA A 108 17.40 -11.26 5.37
CA ALA A 108 16.35 -11.01 4.40
C ALA A 108 15.80 -9.59 4.57
N LEU A 109 16.61 -8.58 4.23
CA LEU A 109 16.24 -7.17 4.34
C LEU A 109 14.97 -6.84 3.56
N ASP A 110 14.67 -7.58 2.49
CA ASP A 110 13.45 -7.38 1.69
C ASP A 110 12.17 -7.96 2.32
N ALA A 111 12.33 -8.85 3.29
CA ALA A 111 11.26 -9.49 4.04
C ALA A 111 11.20 -9.01 5.49
N GLU A 112 11.66 -7.78 5.75
CA GLU A 112 11.58 -7.16 7.08
C GLU A 112 10.11 -7.12 7.56
N ILE A 113 9.89 -7.59 8.79
CA ILE A 113 8.57 -7.73 9.39
C ILE A 113 8.42 -6.68 10.49
N ARG A 114 7.40 -5.83 10.38
CA ARG A 114 6.98 -4.95 11.46
C ARG A 114 5.86 -5.61 12.25
N TYR A 115 6.03 -5.61 13.56
CA TYR A 115 5.00 -5.90 14.54
C TYR A 115 4.54 -4.60 15.19
N ASP A 116 3.24 -4.42 15.35
CA ASP A 116 2.70 -3.25 16.02
C ASP A 116 1.44 -3.58 16.83
N GLY A 117 1.23 -2.83 17.91
CA GLY A 117 -0.03 -2.71 18.65
C GLY A 117 -0.68 -1.33 18.47
N ILE A 118 -0.46 -0.66 17.33
CA ILE A 118 -0.88 0.73 17.07
C ILE A 118 -2.19 0.78 16.28
N VAL A 119 -2.37 -0.06 15.26
CA VAL A 119 -3.52 0.04 14.33
C VAL A 119 -4.81 -0.59 14.88
N GLY A 120 -4.72 -1.39 15.93
CA GLY A 120 -5.89 -1.97 16.59
C GLY A 120 -5.56 -2.54 17.96
N ALA A 121 -6.60 -2.99 18.68
CA ALA A 121 -6.47 -3.55 20.03
C ALA A 121 -5.64 -4.85 20.08
N GLN A 122 -5.58 -5.58 18.96
CA GLN A 122 -4.77 -6.79 18.82
C GLN A 122 -3.46 -6.48 18.08
N PRO A 123 -2.32 -6.96 18.60
CA PRO A 123 -1.05 -6.93 17.87
C PRO A 123 -1.16 -7.64 16.52
N GLY A 124 -0.36 -7.21 15.56
CA GLY A 124 -0.28 -7.87 14.26
C GLY A 124 0.99 -7.52 13.50
N CYS A 125 1.21 -8.23 12.40
CA CYS A 125 2.43 -8.15 11.61
C CYS A 125 2.17 -7.72 10.19
N VAL A 126 3.12 -7.00 9.60
CA VAL A 126 3.15 -6.71 8.17
C VAL A 126 4.58 -6.74 7.64
N PHE A 127 4.77 -7.02 6.35
CA PHE A 127 6.04 -6.79 5.69
C PHE A 127 6.21 -5.30 5.42
N THR A 128 7.27 -4.68 5.94
CA THR A 128 7.44 -3.21 5.88
C THR A 128 7.63 -2.70 4.46
N LYS A 129 8.23 -3.51 3.59
CA LYS A 129 8.44 -3.17 2.17
C LYS A 129 7.23 -3.43 1.29
N TYR A 130 6.22 -4.14 1.78
CA TYR A 130 5.01 -4.39 1.02
C TYR A 130 4.13 -3.12 0.97
N ARG A 131 3.91 -2.60 -0.24
CA ARG A 131 3.05 -1.43 -0.47
C ARG A 131 1.69 -1.90 -0.98
N PRO A 132 0.64 -1.90 -0.13
CA PRO A 132 -0.68 -2.36 -0.56
C PRO A 132 -1.31 -1.41 -1.57
N THR A 133 -2.35 -1.87 -2.26
CA THR A 133 -3.06 -1.09 -3.27
C THR A 133 -4.51 -0.87 -2.86
N TRP A 134 -4.89 0.39 -2.66
CA TRP A 134 -6.27 0.78 -2.53
C TRP A 134 -6.93 0.76 -3.91
N THR A 135 -8.00 -0.02 -4.05
CA THR A 135 -8.69 -0.18 -5.33
C THR A 135 -10.07 0.44 -5.23
N PHE A 136 -10.33 1.44 -6.06
CA PHE A 136 -11.67 2.02 -6.18
C PHE A 136 -12.67 0.97 -6.64
N ASN A 137 -13.89 1.04 -6.10
CA ASN A 137 -15.04 0.39 -6.72
C ASN A 137 -15.54 1.27 -7.88
N SER A 138 -14.83 1.25 -9.01
CA SER A 138 -15.13 2.11 -10.17
C SER A 138 -16.53 1.89 -10.74
N LYS A 139 -17.12 0.69 -10.58
CA LYS A 139 -18.52 0.43 -10.95
C LYS A 139 -19.50 1.24 -10.11
N LYS A 140 -19.24 1.40 -8.80
CA LYS A 140 -20.13 2.10 -7.85
C LYS A 140 -19.89 3.61 -7.83
N VAL A 141 -18.64 4.04 -7.95
CA VAL A 141 -18.20 5.44 -7.82
C VAL A 141 -17.38 5.90 -9.03
N SER A 142 -17.89 5.64 -10.24
CA SER A 142 -17.18 5.88 -11.50
C SER A 142 -16.66 7.31 -11.66
N ALA A 143 -17.44 8.31 -11.25
CA ALA A 143 -17.01 9.71 -11.31
C ALA A 143 -15.79 10.01 -10.42
N ALA A 144 -15.75 9.48 -9.20
CA ALA A 144 -14.59 9.63 -8.31
C ALA A 144 -13.37 8.83 -8.81
N ALA A 145 -13.60 7.64 -9.37
CA ALA A 145 -12.53 6.84 -9.98
C ALA A 145 -11.95 7.54 -11.22
N ALA A 146 -12.78 8.15 -12.07
CA ALA A 146 -12.36 8.93 -13.22
C ALA A 146 -11.54 10.16 -12.79
N HIS A 147 -11.97 10.86 -11.74
CA HIS A 147 -11.24 12.00 -11.18
C HIS A 147 -9.85 11.57 -10.68
N ALA A 148 -9.78 10.54 -9.84
CA ALA A 148 -8.52 10.00 -9.36
C ALA A 148 -7.61 9.49 -10.50
N TRP A 149 -8.18 8.86 -11.54
CA TRP A 149 -7.45 8.43 -12.73
C TRP A 149 -6.85 9.61 -13.48
N LEU A 150 -7.65 10.64 -13.78
CA LEU A 150 -7.21 11.83 -14.52
C LEU A 150 -6.02 12.46 -13.82
N ILE A 151 -6.14 12.71 -12.52
CA ILE A 151 -5.10 13.36 -11.73
C ILE A 151 -3.84 12.51 -11.64
N ARG A 152 -3.97 11.22 -11.28
CA ARG A 152 -2.83 10.29 -11.20
C ARG A 152 -2.09 10.15 -12.52
N SER A 153 -2.79 10.23 -13.64
CA SER A 153 -2.24 9.96 -14.97
C SER A 153 -1.73 11.21 -15.68
N THR A 154 -2.14 12.41 -15.28
CA THR A 154 -1.81 13.65 -16.00
C THR A 154 -0.99 14.66 -15.20
N LEU A 155 -1.10 14.70 -13.87
CA LEU A 155 -0.37 15.68 -13.08
C LEU A 155 1.06 15.21 -12.79
N PRO A 156 2.04 16.14 -12.66
CA PRO A 156 3.46 15.80 -12.58
C PRO A 156 3.86 14.92 -11.39
N ASN A 157 3.07 14.95 -10.32
CA ASN A 157 3.33 14.24 -9.07
C ASN A 157 2.76 12.81 -9.03
N HIS A 158 1.94 12.43 -10.03
CA HIS A 158 1.39 11.08 -10.21
C HIS A 158 0.90 10.35 -8.92
N PRO A 159 0.11 10.99 -8.04
CA PRO A 159 -0.16 10.49 -6.70
C PRO A 159 -0.81 9.11 -6.70
N GLY A 160 -0.13 8.15 -6.08
CA GLY A 160 -0.56 6.76 -5.96
C GLY A 160 -0.24 5.88 -7.16
N SER A 161 0.53 6.35 -8.14
CA SER A 161 0.85 5.58 -9.35
C SER A 161 2.01 4.61 -9.15
N LYS A 162 1.75 3.32 -9.37
CA LYS A 162 2.80 2.29 -9.49
C LYS A 162 3.72 2.56 -10.68
N GLN A 163 3.16 2.95 -11.83
CA GLN A 163 3.91 3.16 -13.07
C GLN A 163 4.96 4.26 -12.94
N HIS A 164 4.67 5.30 -12.16
CA HIS A 164 5.58 6.42 -11.90
C HIS A 164 6.34 6.28 -10.58
N ASN A 165 6.24 5.13 -9.89
CA ASN A 165 6.81 4.90 -8.56
C ASN A 165 6.51 6.04 -7.55
N ALA A 166 5.30 6.58 -7.61
CA ALA A 166 4.86 7.72 -6.80
C ALA A 166 3.74 7.30 -5.84
N PRO A 167 4.07 6.66 -4.69
CA PRO A 167 3.05 6.18 -3.77
C PRO A 167 2.30 7.33 -3.08
N MET A 168 1.12 7.00 -2.58
CA MET A 168 0.45 7.80 -1.56
C MET A 168 1.02 7.47 -0.19
N TYR A 169 1.05 8.44 0.72
CA TYR A 169 1.51 8.27 2.10
C TYR A 169 0.36 8.50 3.05
N TYR A 170 0.04 7.49 3.85
CA TYR A 170 -1.16 7.50 4.70
C TYR A 170 -1.07 8.52 5.83
N LEU A 171 -2.16 9.29 6.04
CA LEU A 171 -2.35 10.10 7.24
C LEU A 171 -3.24 9.32 8.20
N ALA A 172 -2.66 8.95 9.34
CA ALA A 172 -3.34 8.27 10.43
C ALA A 172 -4.54 9.07 10.99
N PRO A 173 -5.48 8.45 11.71
CA PRO A 173 -6.44 9.17 12.55
C PRO A 173 -5.71 10.02 13.60
N ARG A 174 -6.26 11.18 13.97
CA ARG A 174 -5.61 12.17 14.86
C ARG A 174 -5.30 11.60 16.24
N ASP A 175 -6.17 10.75 16.75
CA ASP A 175 -6.10 10.12 18.07
C ASP A 175 -5.12 8.92 18.11
N ARG A 176 -4.57 8.51 16.97
CA ARG A 176 -3.60 7.42 16.93
C ARG A 176 -2.21 7.90 17.34
N ALA A 177 -1.51 7.08 18.14
CA ALA A 177 -0.23 7.45 18.76
C ALA A 177 0.90 7.81 17.76
N ASP A 178 0.79 7.39 16.51
CA ASP A 178 1.75 7.68 15.44
C ASP A 178 1.40 8.92 14.59
N ASN A 179 0.30 9.63 14.91
CA ASN A 179 -0.14 10.82 14.22
C ASN A 179 0.42 12.12 14.88
N PRO A 180 0.85 13.13 14.11
CA PRO A 180 1.36 14.40 14.63
C PRO A 180 0.25 15.40 15.08
N GLY A 181 -0.95 14.93 15.40
CA GLY A 181 -2.11 15.76 15.78
C GLY A 181 -2.89 16.39 14.63
N ARG A 182 -2.75 15.91 13.38
CA ARG A 182 -3.41 16.44 12.18
C ARG A 182 -4.50 15.51 11.65
N THR A 183 -5.57 16.10 11.14
CA THR A 183 -6.76 15.41 10.60
C THR A 183 -6.84 15.55 9.07
N PRO A 184 -7.59 14.67 8.40
CA PRO A 184 -8.00 14.89 7.01
C PRO A 184 -8.83 16.17 6.82
N ASP A 185 -9.56 16.64 7.84
CA ASP A 185 -10.38 17.86 7.73
C ASP A 185 -9.50 19.12 7.65
N ASP A 186 -8.36 19.15 8.34
CA ASP A 186 -7.39 20.25 8.21
C ASP A 186 -6.86 20.40 6.77
N ASN A 187 -6.85 19.32 5.99
CA ASN A 187 -6.49 19.36 4.57
C ASN A 187 -7.68 19.79 3.71
N ARG A 188 -8.90 19.31 4.03
CA ARG A 188 -10.13 19.71 3.35
C ARG A 188 -10.41 21.19 3.50
N ASP A 189 -10.09 21.78 4.64
CA ASP A 189 -10.29 23.21 4.87
C ASP A 189 -9.42 24.10 3.96
N VAL A 190 -8.41 23.54 3.27
CA VAL A 190 -7.64 24.24 2.24
C VAL A 190 -8.22 23.99 0.84
N ILE A 191 -8.54 22.73 0.52
CA ILE A 191 -8.91 22.33 -0.84
C ILE A 191 -10.43 22.40 -1.06
N CYS A 192 -11.17 21.79 -0.14
CA CYS A 192 -12.60 21.51 -0.19
C CYS A 192 -13.34 22.10 1.02
N LEU A 193 -13.14 23.42 1.24
CA LEU A 193 -13.79 24.19 2.30
C LEU A 193 -15.25 23.81 2.50
N SER A 194 -15.68 23.70 3.76
CA SER A 194 -17.06 23.37 4.10
C SER A 194 -18.04 24.32 3.38
N GLY A 195 -19.03 23.73 2.71
CA GLY A 195 -20.01 24.47 1.92
C GLY A 195 -19.52 25.04 0.58
N TRP A 196 -18.27 24.79 0.16
CA TRP A 196 -17.73 25.27 -1.12
C TRP A 196 -18.65 24.93 -2.30
N ALA A 197 -19.09 23.68 -2.39
CA ALA A 197 -19.89 23.19 -3.52
C ALA A 197 -21.25 23.87 -3.61
N LYS A 198 -21.87 24.26 -2.48
CA LYS A 198 -23.15 24.99 -2.48
C LYS A 198 -23.09 26.31 -3.23
N LYS A 199 -21.91 26.96 -3.23
CA LYS A 199 -21.69 28.26 -3.88
C LYS A 199 -21.02 28.14 -5.25
N ASN A 200 -20.19 27.12 -5.44
CA ASN A 200 -19.23 27.07 -6.55
C ASN A 200 -19.40 25.87 -7.49
N ALA A 201 -20.19 24.85 -7.12
CA ALA A 201 -20.37 23.68 -7.99
C ALA A 201 -20.90 24.10 -9.36
N HIS A 202 -20.55 23.33 -10.38
CA HIS A 202 -21.14 23.51 -11.70
C HIS A 202 -22.65 23.24 -11.62
N PRO A 203 -23.52 24.04 -12.27
CA PRO A 203 -24.98 23.82 -12.22
C PRO A 203 -25.39 22.42 -12.69
N GLU A 204 -24.62 21.81 -13.59
CA GLU A 204 -24.83 20.44 -14.05
C GLU A 204 -24.24 19.36 -13.14
N THR A 205 -23.67 19.72 -11.98
CA THR A 205 -23.15 18.74 -11.03
C THR A 205 -24.31 17.89 -10.53
N ALA A 206 -24.30 16.60 -10.82
CA ALA A 206 -25.41 15.73 -10.48
C ALA A 206 -25.37 15.28 -9.01
N SER A 207 -26.56 15.22 -8.41
CA SER A 207 -26.84 14.52 -7.14
C SER A 207 -27.57 13.20 -7.38
N LEU A 208 -27.72 12.42 -6.32
CA LEU A 208 -28.35 11.10 -6.26
C LEU A 208 -29.46 11.07 -5.19
N PRO A 209 -30.50 11.94 -5.30
CA PRO A 209 -31.59 12.00 -4.33
C PRO A 209 -32.35 10.67 -4.20
N GLU A 210 -32.34 9.84 -5.25
CA GLU A 210 -32.99 8.53 -5.24
C GLU A 210 -32.23 7.48 -4.42
N ILE A 211 -30.94 7.71 -4.11
CA ILE A 211 -30.15 6.84 -3.22
C ILE A 211 -30.12 7.45 -1.80
N ASN A 212 -30.02 8.77 -1.71
CA ASN A 212 -30.05 9.49 -0.46
C ASN A 212 -30.78 10.82 -0.69
N SER A 213 -31.95 11.01 -0.08
CA SER A 213 -32.78 12.21 -0.26
C SER A 213 -32.10 13.51 0.20
N LYS A 214 -31.00 13.42 0.95
CA LYS A 214 -30.16 14.55 1.38
C LYS A 214 -28.89 14.71 0.52
N ASP A 215 -28.78 13.98 -0.58
CA ASP A 215 -27.61 14.09 -1.45
C ASP A 215 -27.60 15.44 -2.17
N VAL A 216 -26.44 16.09 -2.10
CA VAL A 216 -26.19 17.41 -2.65
C VAL A 216 -24.82 17.42 -3.32
N PRO A 217 -24.57 18.36 -4.25
CA PRO A 217 -23.22 18.60 -4.73
C PRO A 217 -22.25 18.85 -3.58
N SER A 218 -21.09 18.21 -3.66
CA SER A 218 -20.00 18.25 -2.68
C SER A 218 -18.67 18.47 -3.39
N CYS A 219 -17.64 18.74 -2.60
CA CYS A 219 -16.27 18.85 -3.07
C CYS A 219 -15.53 17.54 -2.83
N ASP A 220 -14.95 16.99 -3.89
CA ASP A 220 -14.01 15.88 -3.87
C ASP A 220 -12.60 16.38 -4.20
N GLU A 221 -11.59 15.81 -3.55
CA GLU A 221 -10.18 16.15 -3.78
C GLU A 221 -9.35 14.90 -4.03
N PHE A 222 -8.41 15.02 -4.97
CA PHE A 222 -7.37 14.03 -5.18
C PHE A 222 -6.02 14.73 -5.40
N ALA A 223 -4.93 14.33 -4.74
CA ALA A 223 -4.77 13.28 -3.74
C ALA A 223 -5.67 13.42 -2.50
N PHE A 224 -6.05 12.29 -1.89
CA PHE A 224 -7.03 12.26 -0.80
C PHE A 224 -6.60 13.08 0.41
N ALA A 225 -7.57 13.74 1.06
CA ALA A 225 -7.43 14.41 2.35
C ALA A 225 -6.66 13.60 3.42
N ALA A 226 -6.91 12.29 3.48
CA ALA A 226 -6.28 11.36 4.43
C ALA A 226 -4.89 10.88 3.96
N SER A 227 -4.07 11.80 3.43
CA SER A 227 -2.72 11.51 2.99
C SER A 227 -1.80 12.72 3.09
N TYR A 228 -0.48 12.50 3.14
CA TYR A 228 0.52 13.56 3.01
C TYR A 228 0.65 14.09 1.57
N ASN A 229 0.08 13.37 0.60
CA ASN A 229 0.01 13.81 -0.80
C ASN A 229 -1.11 14.82 -1.04
N SER A 230 -2.08 14.97 -0.12
CA SER A 230 -3.11 16.02 -0.24
C SER A 230 -2.42 17.37 -0.37
N SER A 231 -2.85 18.17 -1.34
CA SER A 231 -2.35 19.54 -1.48
C SER A 231 -2.76 20.46 -0.33
N GLY A 232 -3.75 20.06 0.47
CA GLY A 232 -4.09 20.76 1.71
C GLY A 232 -3.11 20.46 2.86
N MET A 233 -2.20 19.49 2.72
CA MET A 233 -1.17 19.20 3.71
C MET A 233 -0.03 20.24 3.59
N PRO A 234 0.26 21.06 4.62
CA PRO A 234 1.35 22.03 4.56
C PRO A 234 2.72 21.34 4.59
N ALA A 235 3.71 21.96 3.94
CA ALA A 235 5.09 21.46 3.92
C ALA A 235 5.68 21.32 5.33
N ALA A 236 5.31 22.21 6.26
CA ALA A 236 5.73 22.15 7.67
C ALA A 236 5.29 20.85 8.39
N TYR A 237 4.23 20.20 7.91
CA TYR A 237 3.77 18.89 8.40
C TYR A 237 4.26 17.73 7.52
N GLY A 238 5.13 17.99 6.55
CA GLY A 238 5.63 17.00 5.58
C GLY A 238 4.71 16.77 4.38
N GLY A 239 3.87 17.74 4.04
CA GLY A 239 3.08 17.72 2.81
C GLY A 239 3.96 17.70 1.57
N LEU A 240 3.55 16.90 0.58
CA LEU A 240 4.34 16.68 -0.64
C LEU A 240 3.90 17.58 -1.80
N ASN A 241 2.70 18.17 -1.73
CA ASN A 241 2.06 18.87 -2.85
C ASN A 241 1.35 20.15 -2.42
N SER A 242 1.84 20.81 -1.37
CA SER A 242 1.13 21.89 -0.67
C SER A 242 0.71 23.04 -1.57
N VAL A 243 -0.54 23.47 -1.41
CA VAL A 243 -1.08 24.69 -2.02
C VAL A 243 -1.76 25.54 -0.94
N SER A 244 -1.99 26.82 -1.23
CA SER A 244 -2.67 27.76 -0.32
C SER A 244 -4.18 27.73 -0.45
N SER A 245 -4.69 27.30 -1.60
CA SER A 245 -6.13 27.20 -1.87
C SER A 245 -6.40 26.10 -2.88
N GLY A 246 -7.53 25.43 -2.73
CA GLY A 246 -8.05 24.50 -3.72
C GLY A 246 -8.29 25.14 -5.09
N ASP A 247 -8.26 26.47 -5.23
CA ASP A 247 -8.31 27.16 -6.53
C ASP A 247 -7.11 26.85 -7.42
N GLN A 248 -5.97 26.47 -6.83
CA GLN A 248 -4.76 26.06 -7.55
C GLN A 248 -4.84 24.63 -8.13
N CYS A 249 -5.89 23.87 -7.81
CA CYS A 249 -6.09 22.53 -8.35
C CYS A 249 -6.73 22.52 -9.75
N LEU A 250 -6.55 21.44 -10.51
CA LEU A 250 -7.34 21.14 -11.69
C LEU A 250 -8.83 21.07 -11.30
N LYS A 251 -9.71 21.72 -12.08
CA LYS A 251 -11.13 21.88 -11.77
C LYS A 251 -11.99 20.97 -12.65
N THR A 252 -12.75 20.09 -12.02
CA THR A 252 -13.73 19.24 -12.74
C THR A 252 -15.10 19.29 -12.09
N TYR A 253 -16.09 18.79 -12.81
CA TYR A 253 -17.39 18.45 -12.24
C TYR A 253 -17.90 17.14 -12.80
N ALA A 254 -18.63 16.40 -11.98
CA ALA A 254 -19.29 15.16 -12.36
C ALA A 254 -20.76 15.42 -12.67
N THR A 255 -21.19 15.01 -13.85
CA THR A 255 -22.59 15.05 -14.26
C THR A 255 -23.09 13.65 -14.59
N ARG A 256 -24.41 13.51 -14.58
CA ARG A 256 -25.08 12.26 -14.90
C ARG A 256 -26.03 12.51 -16.05
N LYS A 257 -25.74 11.94 -17.21
CA LYS A 257 -26.56 12.12 -18.41
C LYS A 257 -27.80 11.24 -18.36
N VAL A 258 -27.64 9.98 -17.97
CA VAL A 258 -28.73 9.03 -17.71
C VAL A 258 -28.41 8.13 -16.52
N ARG A 259 -29.39 7.33 -16.07
CA ARG A 259 -29.20 6.42 -14.93
C ARG A 259 -28.06 5.42 -15.22
N GLY A 260 -26.96 5.56 -14.49
CA GLY A 260 -25.79 4.69 -14.60
C GLY A 260 -24.66 5.26 -15.46
N GLU A 261 -24.91 6.34 -16.20
CA GLU A 261 -23.91 7.00 -17.06
C GLU A 261 -23.43 8.29 -16.42
N TRP A 262 -22.14 8.31 -16.05
CA TRP A 262 -21.48 9.43 -15.38
C TRP A 262 -20.36 9.98 -16.24
N HIS A 263 -20.35 11.29 -16.43
CA HIS A 263 -19.29 12.00 -17.13
C HIS A 263 -18.55 12.91 -16.15
N LEU A 264 -17.23 12.96 -16.31
CA LEU A 264 -16.37 13.94 -15.66
C LEU A 264 -15.92 14.95 -16.71
N TYR A 265 -16.22 16.22 -16.48
CA TYR A 265 -15.81 17.31 -17.36
C TYR A 265 -14.91 18.29 -16.63
N ASN A 266 -14.10 19.02 -17.38
CA ASN A 266 -13.45 20.22 -16.86
C ASN A 266 -14.55 21.25 -16.54
N ASP A 267 -14.42 22.01 -15.46
CA ASP A 267 -15.30 23.15 -15.20
C ASP A 267 -14.86 24.32 -16.09
N GLU A 268 -15.55 24.51 -17.20
CA GLU A 268 -15.25 25.48 -18.25
C GLU A 268 -15.44 26.94 -17.80
N ARG A 269 -16.09 27.15 -16.65
CA ARG A 269 -16.19 28.48 -16.02
C ARG A 269 -14.90 28.87 -15.27
N LYS A 270 -13.92 27.97 -15.21
CA LYS A 270 -12.62 28.15 -14.57
C LYS A 270 -11.50 28.12 -15.61
N GLN A 271 -10.29 28.46 -15.18
CA GLN A 271 -9.12 28.36 -16.04
C GLN A 271 -8.97 26.92 -16.56
N ALA A 272 -8.73 26.79 -17.87
CA ALA A 272 -8.49 25.50 -18.49
C ALA A 272 -7.29 24.78 -17.83
N PRO A 273 -7.34 23.45 -17.64
CA PRO A 273 -6.23 22.71 -17.05
C PRO A 273 -4.93 22.90 -17.81
N THR A 274 -3.89 23.29 -17.08
CA THR A 274 -2.52 23.37 -17.58
C THR A 274 -1.81 22.02 -17.50
N PHE A 275 -2.35 21.09 -16.70
CA PHE A 275 -1.72 19.83 -16.31
C PHE A 275 -0.37 20.01 -15.62
N ARG A 276 -0.19 21.17 -14.98
CA ARG A 276 0.93 21.50 -14.08
C ARG A 276 0.45 21.72 -12.65
N GLU A 277 -0.85 21.58 -12.41
CA GLU A 277 -1.43 21.65 -11.08
C GLU A 277 -0.88 20.53 -10.19
N LEU A 278 -1.01 20.70 -8.87
CA LEU A 278 -0.53 19.72 -7.87
C LEU A 278 -1.65 18.82 -7.33
N CYS A 279 -2.91 19.18 -7.63
CA CYS A 279 -4.12 18.51 -7.15
C CYS A 279 -5.24 18.61 -8.16
N GLY A 280 -6.26 17.78 -7.98
CA GLY A 280 -7.57 17.92 -8.60
C GLY A 280 -8.64 18.19 -7.56
N ARG A 281 -9.54 19.13 -7.86
CA ARG A 281 -10.74 19.44 -7.10
C ARG A 281 -11.96 19.30 -7.98
N SER A 282 -12.88 18.42 -7.61
CA SER A 282 -14.07 18.13 -8.39
C SER A 282 -15.35 18.47 -7.62
N ALA A 283 -16.34 19.03 -8.30
CA ALA A 283 -17.71 19.03 -7.82
C ALA A 283 -18.37 17.68 -8.17
N MET A 284 -18.96 16.97 -7.21
CA MET A 284 -19.70 15.73 -7.45
C MET A 284 -20.70 15.43 -6.34
N SER A 285 -21.62 14.49 -6.56
CA SER A 285 -22.52 13.95 -5.52
C SER A 285 -21.78 13.64 -4.20
N ASN A 286 -22.33 14.10 -3.07
CA ASN A 286 -21.80 13.82 -1.74
C ASN A 286 -21.80 12.31 -1.43
N TRP A 287 -22.80 11.58 -1.93
CA TRP A 287 -22.85 10.14 -1.81
C TRP A 287 -21.67 9.47 -2.55
N ILE A 288 -21.34 9.91 -3.77
CA ILE A 288 -20.19 9.38 -4.52
C ILE A 288 -18.89 9.65 -3.76
N LYS A 289 -18.66 10.92 -3.37
CA LYS A 289 -17.48 11.36 -2.64
C LYS A 289 -17.33 10.65 -1.28
N GLY A 290 -18.41 10.48 -0.54
CA GLY A 290 -18.41 9.78 0.75
C GLY A 290 -18.17 8.28 0.61
N THR A 291 -18.68 7.68 -0.46
CA THR A 291 -18.57 6.23 -0.70
C THR A 291 -17.21 5.84 -1.28
N SER A 292 -16.55 6.72 -2.03
CA SER A 292 -15.30 6.41 -2.74
C SER A 292 -14.15 6.06 -1.81
N MET A 293 -14.13 6.64 -0.60
CA MET A 293 -13.07 6.50 0.39
C MET A 293 -13.58 6.24 1.81
N GLY A 294 -14.87 6.01 2.01
CA GLY A 294 -15.49 5.88 3.34
C GLY A 294 -14.99 4.69 4.17
N GLY A 295 -15.88 3.99 4.89
CA GLY A 295 -15.49 2.88 5.76
C GLY A 295 -14.62 1.81 5.07
N ALA A 296 -14.83 1.57 3.78
CA ALA A 296 -14.03 0.63 3.00
C ALA A 296 -12.51 0.95 3.02
N PHE A 297 -12.13 2.23 3.11
CA PHE A 297 -10.72 2.60 3.26
C PHE A 297 -10.30 2.58 4.74
N SER A 298 -11.03 3.28 5.61
CA SER A 298 -10.61 3.52 7.01
C SER A 298 -10.70 2.27 7.90
N SER A 299 -11.79 1.51 7.82
CA SER A 299 -11.95 0.26 8.59
C SER A 299 -11.62 -0.99 7.77
N GLY A 300 -11.69 -0.92 6.44
CA GLY A 300 -11.33 -2.02 5.54
C GLY A 300 -9.85 -2.03 5.21
N PHE A 301 -9.43 -1.21 4.24
CA PHE A 301 -8.09 -1.24 3.67
C PHE A 301 -6.98 -0.91 4.68
N SER A 302 -7.01 0.27 5.28
CA SER A 302 -5.93 0.74 6.16
C SER A 302 -5.78 -0.13 7.42
N GLY A 303 -6.90 -0.63 7.98
CA GLY A 303 -6.90 -1.62 9.04
C GLY A 303 -6.35 -2.98 8.61
N LYS A 304 -6.84 -3.54 7.49
CA LYS A 304 -6.38 -4.85 6.96
C LYS A 304 -4.88 -4.87 6.72
N TYR A 305 -4.34 -3.81 6.12
CA TYR A 305 -2.91 -3.68 5.84
C TYR A 305 -2.12 -3.01 6.97
N ARG A 306 -2.75 -2.79 8.13
CA ARG A 306 -2.17 -2.17 9.32
C ARG A 306 -1.31 -0.93 9.02
N LEU A 307 -1.80 -0.03 8.17
CA LEU A 307 -1.04 1.15 7.75
C LEU A 307 -0.76 2.07 8.93
N LEU A 308 0.52 2.30 9.21
CA LEU A 308 0.99 3.36 10.09
C LEU A 308 1.04 4.71 9.37
N ASN A 309 1.15 5.76 10.15
CA ASN A 309 1.33 7.12 9.66
C ASN A 309 2.55 7.15 8.75
N ARG A 310 2.39 7.74 7.57
CA ARG A 310 3.37 7.75 6.47
C ARG A 310 3.67 6.39 5.84
N ASP A 311 2.94 5.32 6.14
CA ASP A 311 3.09 4.09 5.35
C ASP A 311 2.65 4.33 3.90
N PRO A 312 3.46 3.87 2.92
CA PRO A 312 3.16 4.06 1.51
C PRO A 312 2.10 3.07 1.00
N TYR A 313 1.21 3.52 0.12
CA TYR A 313 0.24 2.69 -0.58
C TYR A 313 0.02 3.18 -2.02
N TRP A 314 -0.45 2.27 -2.87
CA TRP A 314 -0.82 2.56 -4.26
C TRP A 314 -2.31 2.80 -4.40
N VAL A 315 -2.71 3.44 -5.48
CA VAL A 315 -4.12 3.64 -5.85
C VAL A 315 -4.37 3.01 -7.21
N SER A 316 -5.43 2.21 -7.30
CA SER A 316 -5.93 1.61 -8.53
C SER A 316 -7.34 2.12 -8.84
N THR A 317 -7.57 2.43 -10.11
CA THR A 317 -8.86 2.87 -10.66
C THR A 317 -9.24 1.93 -11.80
N PRO A 318 -9.75 0.72 -11.50
CA PRO A 318 -10.04 -0.28 -12.52
C PRO A 318 -10.98 0.24 -13.59
N GLY A 319 -10.76 -0.19 -14.83
CA GLY A 319 -11.54 0.15 -16.02
C GLY A 319 -11.00 1.33 -16.83
N PHE A 320 -9.85 1.88 -16.44
CA PHE A 320 -9.17 2.99 -17.13
C PHE A 320 -7.80 2.59 -17.70
N GLU A 321 -7.42 1.32 -17.62
CA GLU A 321 -6.10 0.80 -18.00
C GLU A 321 -5.77 1.02 -19.49
N HIS A 322 -6.80 1.04 -20.34
CA HIS A 322 -6.67 1.25 -21.78
C HIS A 322 -6.58 2.73 -22.19
N CYS A 323 -6.81 3.66 -21.26
CA CYS A 323 -6.93 5.07 -21.58
C CYS A 323 -5.57 5.77 -21.68
N ASN A 324 -5.40 6.61 -22.70
CA ASN A 324 -4.19 7.40 -22.91
C ASN A 324 -4.34 8.85 -22.41
N ALA A 325 -3.76 9.12 -21.26
CA ALA A 325 -3.76 10.42 -20.60
C ALA A 325 -2.82 11.47 -21.23
N SER A 326 -1.97 11.10 -22.20
CA SER A 326 -1.07 12.04 -22.89
C SER A 326 -1.77 12.87 -23.98
N THR A 327 -2.97 12.46 -24.41
CA THR A 327 -3.75 13.15 -25.44
C THR A 327 -4.34 14.48 -24.97
N ARG A 328 -4.54 15.42 -25.90
CA ARG A 328 -5.18 16.72 -25.64
C ARG A 328 -6.23 16.99 -26.73
N PRO A 329 -7.53 17.07 -26.39
CA PRO A 329 -8.12 16.89 -25.05
C PRO A 329 -7.98 15.45 -24.54
N VAL A 330 -7.87 15.28 -23.22
CA VAL A 330 -7.93 13.94 -22.59
C VAL A 330 -9.35 13.41 -22.72
N ARG A 331 -9.52 12.25 -23.35
CA ARG A 331 -10.80 11.56 -23.48
C ARG A 331 -10.62 10.09 -23.12
N CYS A 332 -11.52 9.59 -22.29
CA CYS A 332 -11.51 8.20 -21.83
C CYS A 332 -12.92 7.78 -21.46
N THR A 333 -13.30 6.57 -21.89
CA THR A 333 -14.53 5.92 -21.48
C THR A 333 -14.14 4.71 -20.65
N MET A 334 -14.65 4.62 -19.41
CA MET A 334 -14.34 3.48 -18.56
C MET A 334 -14.87 2.17 -19.21
N SER A 335 -14.03 1.15 -19.29
CA SER A 335 -14.41 -0.18 -19.76
C SER A 335 -14.06 -1.20 -18.68
N MET A 336 -15.04 -1.88 -18.11
CA MET A 336 -14.74 -2.98 -17.19
C MET A 336 -14.34 -4.20 -18.02
N SER A 337 -13.17 -4.78 -17.74
CA SER A 337 -12.85 -6.12 -18.25
C SER A 337 -13.95 -7.09 -17.84
N SER A 338 -14.46 -7.85 -18.80
CA SER A 338 -15.43 -8.93 -18.61
C SER A 338 -14.94 -9.95 -17.59
#